data_AF-A0A9W7AAD3-F1
#
_entry.id   AF-A0A9W7AAD3-F1
#
_cell.length_a   1.000
_cell.length_b   1.000
_cell.length_c   1.000
_cell.angle_alpha   90.00
_cell.angle_beta   90.00
_cell.angle_gamma   90.00
#
_symmetry.space_group_name_H-M   'P 1'
#
loop_
_entity.id
_entity.type
_entity.pdbx_description
1 polymer ?
#
loop_
_entity_poly.entity_id
_entity_poly.type
_entity_poly.pdbx_seq_one_letter_code
_entity_poly.pdbx_strand_id
1 'polypeptide(L)'
;MKLSALIFLSLPLFTFTFTLISPLHPKTSLINLNAEVVSGRRSFVSSSISTSIIGASGLTFVPSTAFAKEEYVPNVEDVKVIASLGVSLDKLASRVGDSSQWGEAGLNLAQFSKDPKFYSNYARNYVSKTVKNDAESDPRVGKIRLSEKTLLSVKDLLDTGTGTDEECKEAVKRVKKAQSLIGEFLEGSGVNDERVEKYIKEHK
;
A
#
# COMPACT_ATOMS: atom_id res chain seq x y z
N MET A 1 37.02 29.74 -42.18
CA MET A 1 36.88 28.26 -42.11
C MET A 1 36.39 27.93 -40.71
N LYS A 2 35.14 27.47 -40.57
CA LYS A 2 34.47 27.28 -39.27
C LYS A 2 34.62 25.83 -38.82
N LEU A 3 35.16 25.61 -37.63
CA LEU A 3 35.20 24.33 -36.94
C LEU A 3 33.81 23.98 -36.38
N SER A 4 33.29 22.81 -36.74
CA SER A 4 32.13 22.19 -36.07
C SER A 4 32.62 21.05 -35.19
N ALA A 5 32.53 21.23 -33.87
CA ALA A 5 32.74 20.19 -32.89
C ALA A 5 31.44 19.37 -32.74
N LEU A 6 31.55 18.05 -32.93
CA LEU A 6 30.45 17.09 -32.84
C LEU A 6 30.69 16.25 -31.59
N ILE A 7 29.98 16.57 -30.51
CA ILE A 7 30.05 15.85 -29.23
C ILE A 7 28.98 14.75 -29.27
N PHE A 8 29.40 13.49 -29.41
CA PHE A 8 28.56 12.32 -29.22
C PHE A 8 28.51 11.98 -27.73
N LEU A 9 27.36 12.19 -27.09
CA LEU A 9 27.07 11.68 -25.74
C LEU A 9 26.64 10.21 -25.86
N SER A 10 27.49 9.28 -25.44
CA SER A 10 27.12 7.86 -25.29
C SER A 10 26.52 7.61 -23.90
N LEU A 11 25.29 7.13 -23.84
CA LEU A 11 24.66 6.63 -22.61
C LEU A 11 24.88 5.11 -22.49
N PRO A 12 25.20 4.56 -21.31
CA PRO A 12 25.28 3.11 -21.12
C PRO A 12 23.87 2.50 -20.90
N LEU A 13 23.55 1.45 -21.68
CA LEU A 13 22.41 0.56 -21.42
C LEU A 13 22.72 -0.33 -20.21
N PHE A 14 21.89 -0.25 -19.16
CA PHE A 14 21.84 -1.26 -18.10
C PHE A 14 20.76 -2.31 -18.46
N THR A 15 21.20 -3.49 -18.86
CA THR A 15 20.33 -4.68 -19.01
C THR A 15 20.34 -5.49 -17.71
N PHE A 16 19.22 -5.54 -17.00
CA PHE A 16 19.00 -6.50 -15.92
C PHE A 16 18.40 -7.79 -16.49
N THR A 17 19.19 -8.86 -16.55
CA THR A 17 18.69 -10.22 -16.76
C THR A 17 18.62 -10.93 -15.41
N PHE A 18 17.40 -11.20 -14.91
CA PHE A 18 17.21 -12.04 -13.74
C PHE A 18 16.77 -13.44 -14.17
N THR A 19 17.65 -14.40 -13.96
CA THR A 19 17.46 -15.82 -14.27
C THR A 19 16.47 -16.44 -13.28
N LEU A 20 15.40 -17.04 -13.79
CA LEU A 20 14.40 -17.78 -13.02
C LEU A 20 14.95 -19.18 -12.72
N ILE A 21 15.20 -19.51 -11.45
CA ILE A 21 15.43 -20.89 -11.00
C ILE A 21 14.19 -21.30 -10.20
N SER A 22 13.36 -22.16 -10.79
CA SER A 22 12.28 -22.87 -10.09
C SER A 22 12.77 -24.25 -9.64
N PRO A 23 12.34 -24.73 -8.47
CA PRO A 23 12.14 -26.15 -8.27
C PRO A 23 10.65 -26.49 -8.17
N LEU A 24 10.33 -27.47 -9.00
CA LEU A 24 9.12 -28.26 -9.17
C LEU A 24 8.80 -29.11 -7.93
N HIS A 25 7.51 -29.27 -7.56
CA HIS A 25 6.79 -30.54 -7.23
C HIS A 25 5.47 -30.35 -6.44
N PRO A 26 4.54 -31.34 -6.43
CA PRO A 26 3.10 -31.10 -6.65
C PRO A 26 2.09 -31.71 -5.63
N LYS A 27 0.82 -31.30 -5.78
CA LYS A 27 -0.49 -32.02 -5.61
C LYS A 27 -1.04 -32.47 -4.23
N THR A 28 -2.39 -32.34 -4.18
CA THR A 28 -3.44 -33.07 -3.39
C THR A 28 -3.57 -32.74 -1.89
N SER A 29 -4.74 -32.64 -1.24
CA SER A 29 -6.09 -33.15 -1.51
C SER A 29 -7.21 -32.28 -0.90
N LEU A 30 -8.41 -32.38 -1.48
CA LEU A 30 -9.70 -31.93 -0.96
C LEU A 30 -10.08 -32.65 0.35
N ILE A 31 -10.64 -31.90 1.32
CA ILE A 31 -11.58 -32.45 2.31
C ILE A 31 -12.74 -31.46 2.47
N ASN A 32 -13.93 -32.04 2.39
CA ASN A 32 -15.26 -31.47 2.42
C ASN A 32 -15.77 -31.41 3.88
N LEU A 33 -16.34 -30.29 4.32
CA LEU A 33 -17.10 -30.19 5.58
C LEU A 33 -18.33 -29.31 5.36
N ASN A 34 -19.43 -29.95 4.95
CA ASN A 34 -20.78 -29.48 5.22
C ASN A 34 -21.27 -30.13 6.53
N ALA A 35 -21.55 -29.31 7.54
CA ALA A 35 -22.54 -29.50 8.62
C ALA A 35 -22.35 -28.30 9.56
N GLU A 36 -23.21 -27.29 9.49
CA GLU A 36 -24.38 -27.19 10.39
C GLU A 36 -23.95 -26.93 11.84
N VAL A 37 -24.22 -25.72 12.34
CA VAL A 37 -25.06 -25.47 13.52
C VAL A 37 -24.98 -23.98 13.87
N VAL A 38 -26.15 -23.39 13.81
CA VAL A 38 -26.53 -22.05 14.25
C VAL A 38 -26.39 -21.93 15.78
N SER A 39 -26.20 -20.70 16.25
CA SER A 39 -26.51 -20.21 17.62
C SER A 39 -25.34 -20.13 18.59
N GLY A 40 -25.16 -18.94 19.18
CA GLY A 40 -24.21 -18.76 20.28
C GLY A 40 -23.65 -17.35 20.51
N ARG A 41 -24.29 -16.27 20.04
CA ARG A 41 -24.01 -14.93 20.59
C ARG A 41 -24.71 -14.82 21.94
N ARG A 42 -23.92 -14.75 23.02
CA ARG A 42 -24.25 -14.50 24.46
C ARG A 42 -24.14 -15.72 25.38
N SER A 43 -22.92 -15.99 25.82
CA SER A 43 -22.54 -16.56 27.12
C SER A 43 -21.01 -16.58 27.09
N PHE A 44 -20.25 -15.86 27.90
CA PHE A 44 -20.05 -16.13 29.31
C PHE A 44 -19.42 -14.90 29.96
N VAL A 45 -20.10 -14.38 30.99
CA VAL A 45 -19.49 -13.57 32.04
C VAL A 45 -19.29 -14.49 33.24
N SER A 46 -18.07 -14.47 33.78
CA SER A 46 -17.68 -14.86 35.14
C SER A 46 -17.68 -16.35 35.51
N SER A 47 -16.48 -16.88 35.79
CA SER A 47 -16.24 -17.73 36.97
C SER A 47 -14.75 -17.76 37.32
N SER A 48 -14.53 -17.73 38.63
CA SER A 48 -13.38 -17.33 39.41
C SER A 48 -12.44 -18.48 39.80
N ILE A 49 -11.18 -18.11 40.07
CA ILE A 49 -10.26 -18.61 41.11
C ILE A 49 -9.85 -20.10 41.08
N SER A 50 -8.54 -20.35 40.96
CA SER A 50 -7.89 -21.41 41.75
C SER A 50 -6.47 -21.03 42.13
N THR A 51 -6.36 -20.81 43.43
CA THR A 51 -5.22 -20.63 44.32
C THR A 51 -4.20 -21.75 44.21
N SER A 52 -2.91 -21.43 44.18
CA SER A 52 -1.91 -22.23 44.90
C SER A 52 -0.93 -21.29 45.61
N ILE A 53 -0.89 -21.47 46.92
CA ILE A 53 -0.04 -20.76 47.89
C ILE A 53 1.25 -21.58 48.02
N ILE A 54 2.41 -20.95 47.77
CA ILE A 54 3.71 -21.28 48.37
C ILE A 54 4.38 -19.90 48.51
N GLY A 55 4.49 -19.28 49.69
CA GLY A 55 5.32 -19.71 50.81
C GLY A 55 6.47 -18.69 50.97
N ALA A 56 6.27 -17.73 51.88
CA ALA A 56 7.26 -16.85 52.52
C ALA A 56 8.55 -16.46 51.76
N SER A 57 8.60 -15.23 51.25
CA SER A 57 9.61 -14.20 51.59
C SER A 57 9.65 -13.10 50.52
N GLY A 58 9.10 -11.93 50.85
CA GLY A 58 9.80 -10.67 50.64
C GLY A 58 10.28 -10.26 49.24
N LEU A 59 9.69 -10.74 48.14
CA LEU A 59 9.88 -10.12 46.83
C LEU A 59 8.52 -10.00 46.16
N THR A 60 7.95 -8.79 46.19
CA THR A 60 6.90 -8.39 45.26
C THR A 60 7.48 -8.50 43.85
N PHE A 61 7.36 -9.68 43.24
CA PHE A 61 7.50 -9.85 41.82
C PHE A 61 6.24 -9.25 41.20
N VAL A 62 6.20 -7.91 41.16
CA VAL A 62 5.41 -7.21 40.17
C VAL A 62 5.99 -7.71 38.85
N PRO A 63 5.26 -8.45 38.01
CA PRO A 63 5.71 -8.65 36.65
C PRO A 63 5.84 -7.24 36.10
N SER A 64 7.08 -6.78 36.01
CA SER A 64 7.40 -5.54 35.36
C SER A 64 6.88 -5.73 33.95
N THR A 65 5.76 -5.10 33.65
CA THR A 65 5.37 -4.80 32.28
C THR A 65 6.35 -3.74 31.76
N ALA A 66 7.65 -4.05 31.82
CA ALA A 66 8.73 -3.39 31.12
C ALA A 66 8.67 -3.77 29.63
N PHE A 67 7.51 -3.53 29.04
CA PHE A 67 7.45 -3.01 27.69
C PHE A 67 6.99 -1.56 27.85
N ALA A 68 7.86 -0.73 28.44
CA ALA A 68 7.94 0.66 28.03
C ALA A 68 8.28 0.61 26.53
N LYS A 69 7.24 0.46 25.72
CA LYS A 69 7.30 0.53 24.28
C LYS A 69 7.82 1.92 23.98
N GLU A 70 9.02 2.00 23.41
CA GLU A 70 9.37 3.16 22.61
C GLU A 70 8.18 3.43 21.70
N GLU A 71 7.57 4.60 21.89
CA GLU A 71 6.53 5.11 21.01
C GLU A 71 7.13 5.09 19.61
N TYR A 72 6.62 4.21 18.75
CA TYR A 72 7.19 3.99 17.43
C TYR A 72 7.19 5.32 16.66
N VAL A 73 8.37 5.78 16.29
CA VAL A 73 8.56 7.00 15.48
C VAL A 73 8.50 6.60 14.00
N PRO A 74 7.51 7.11 13.24
CA PRO A 74 7.41 6.86 11.82
C PRO A 74 8.68 7.24 11.05
N ASN A 75 9.16 6.34 10.20
CA ASN A 75 10.32 6.59 9.33
C ASN A 75 9.88 6.64 7.86
N VAL A 76 10.62 7.40 7.06
CA VAL A 76 10.42 7.55 5.61
C VAL A 76 10.46 6.22 4.90
N GLU A 77 11.36 5.31 5.31
CA GLU A 77 11.49 3.98 4.70
C GLU A 77 10.23 3.13 4.86
N ASP A 78 9.40 3.40 5.88
CA ASP A 78 8.17 2.67 6.14
C ASP A 78 6.99 3.13 5.28
N VAL A 79 7.05 4.34 4.72
CA VAL A 79 6.03 4.89 3.81
C VAL A 79 6.53 5.02 2.37
N LYS A 80 7.82 4.78 2.13
CA LYS A 80 8.51 4.99 0.86
C LYS A 80 7.84 4.30 -0.31
N VAL A 81 7.32 3.09 -0.13
CA VAL A 81 6.63 2.36 -1.20
C VAL A 81 5.34 3.09 -1.60
N ILE A 82 4.58 3.59 -0.63
CA ILE A 82 3.34 4.34 -0.86
C ILE A 82 3.64 5.75 -1.40
N ALA A 83 4.69 6.41 -0.92
CA ALA A 83 5.13 7.71 -1.43
C ALA A 83 5.64 7.60 -2.88
N SER A 84 6.41 6.56 -3.20
CA SER A 84 6.88 6.29 -4.56
C SER A 84 5.72 5.99 -5.52
N LEU A 85 4.68 5.32 -5.02
CA LEU A 85 3.43 5.16 -5.74
C LEU A 85 2.83 6.53 -6.07
N GLY A 86 2.65 7.41 -5.09
CA GLY A 86 2.14 8.76 -5.31
C GLY A 86 2.86 9.50 -6.43
N VAL A 87 4.20 9.53 -6.40
CA VAL A 87 5.04 10.16 -7.44
C VAL A 87 4.88 9.50 -8.81
N SER A 88 4.67 8.18 -8.86
CA SER A 88 4.41 7.49 -10.13
C SER A 88 3.06 7.88 -10.75
N LEU A 89 2.09 8.31 -9.93
CA LEU A 89 0.79 8.77 -10.40
C LEU A 89 0.85 10.15 -11.07
N ASP A 90 1.84 10.98 -10.77
CA ASP A 90 2.06 12.25 -11.49
C ASP A 90 2.39 12.01 -12.97
N LYS A 91 3.24 11.01 -13.21
CA LYS A 91 3.58 10.55 -14.56
C LYS A 91 2.39 9.88 -15.23
N LEU A 92 1.52 9.23 -14.46
CA LEU A 92 0.30 8.65 -15.00
C LEU A 92 -0.69 9.75 -15.38
N ALA A 93 -0.91 10.75 -14.54
CA ALA A 93 -1.84 11.86 -14.76
C ALA A 93 -1.52 12.64 -16.04
N SER A 94 -0.23 12.86 -16.32
CA SER A 94 0.22 13.46 -17.58
C SER A 94 -0.10 12.57 -18.79
N ARG A 95 0.23 11.27 -18.72
CA ARG A 95 -0.02 10.32 -19.81
C ARG A 95 -1.49 10.07 -20.11
N VAL A 96 -2.34 9.95 -19.09
CA VAL A 96 -3.79 9.76 -19.30
C VAL A 96 -4.50 11.04 -19.73
N GLY A 97 -3.84 12.20 -19.60
CA GLY A 97 -4.35 13.48 -20.09
C GLY A 97 -4.13 13.67 -21.58
N ASP A 98 -3.24 12.90 -22.19
CA ASP A 98 -2.87 13.00 -23.60
C ASP A 98 -3.50 11.85 -24.40
N SER A 99 -4.44 12.18 -25.29
CA SER A 99 -5.11 11.20 -26.18
C SER A 99 -4.11 10.36 -27.01
N SER A 100 -2.98 10.96 -27.42
CA SER A 100 -1.92 10.26 -28.18
C SER A 100 -1.17 9.22 -27.36
N GLN A 101 -1.19 9.30 -26.02
CA GLN A 101 -0.50 8.38 -25.11
C GLN A 101 -1.45 7.41 -24.41
N TRP A 102 -2.73 7.41 -24.78
CA TRP A 102 -3.78 6.60 -24.15
C TRP A 102 -3.43 5.11 -24.06
N GLY A 103 -2.97 4.52 -25.17
CA GLY A 103 -2.57 3.11 -25.22
C GLY A 103 -1.35 2.78 -24.36
N GLU A 104 -0.40 3.71 -24.23
CA GLU A 104 0.78 3.52 -23.37
C GLU A 104 0.45 3.71 -21.88
N ALA A 105 -0.55 4.54 -21.57
CA ALA A 105 -1.01 4.74 -20.20
C ALA A 105 -1.58 3.45 -19.59
N GLY A 106 -2.30 2.64 -20.40
CA GLY A 106 -2.85 1.36 -19.97
C GLY A 106 -1.79 0.35 -19.55
N LEU A 107 -0.64 0.32 -20.25
CA LEU A 107 0.47 -0.58 -19.93
C LEU A 107 1.13 -0.25 -18.58
N ASN A 108 1.18 1.03 -18.20
CA ASN A 108 1.71 1.44 -16.90
C ASN A 108 0.74 1.05 -15.77
N LEU A 109 -0.57 1.13 -16.00
CA LEU A 109 -1.61 0.67 -15.08
C LEU A 109 -1.69 -0.86 -14.97
N ALA A 110 -1.23 -1.61 -15.98
CA ALA A 110 -1.20 -3.07 -15.93
C ALA A 110 -0.35 -3.59 -14.76
N GLN A 111 0.74 -2.91 -14.40
CA GLN A 111 1.57 -3.28 -13.26
C GLN A 111 0.81 -3.17 -11.92
N PHE A 112 -0.05 -2.16 -11.78
CA PHE A 112 -0.91 -1.98 -10.60
C PHE A 112 -1.95 -3.08 -10.45
N SER A 113 -2.48 -3.57 -11.57
CA SER A 113 -3.49 -4.64 -11.55
C SER A 113 -2.95 -6.03 -11.27
N LYS A 114 -1.62 -6.23 -11.26
CA LYS A 114 -1.02 -7.57 -11.02
C LYS A 114 -1.25 -8.05 -9.59
N ASP A 115 -1.13 -7.14 -8.62
CA ASP A 115 -1.46 -7.41 -7.23
C ASP A 115 -2.29 -6.25 -6.65
N PRO A 116 -3.62 -6.32 -6.80
CA PRO A 116 -4.54 -5.27 -6.35
C PRO A 116 -4.55 -5.04 -4.83
N LYS A 117 -3.91 -5.90 -4.03
CA LYS A 117 -3.86 -5.81 -2.57
C LYS A 117 -2.48 -5.45 -2.06
N PHE A 118 -1.49 -5.27 -2.93
CA PHE A 118 -0.11 -5.02 -2.53
C PHE A 118 0.01 -3.77 -1.64
N TYR A 119 -0.53 -2.64 -2.09
CA TYR A 119 -0.39 -1.37 -1.39
C TYR A 119 -1.26 -1.32 -0.13
N SER A 120 -2.46 -1.87 -0.16
CA SER A 120 -3.32 -1.95 1.03
C SER A 120 -2.76 -2.90 2.09
N ASN A 121 -2.13 -4.03 1.71
CA ASN A 121 -1.41 -4.89 2.65
C ASN A 121 -0.18 -4.18 3.22
N TYR A 122 0.57 -3.45 2.40
CA TYR A 122 1.71 -2.66 2.85
C TYR A 122 1.27 -1.57 3.85
N ALA A 123 0.19 -0.85 3.55
CA ALA A 123 -0.40 0.16 4.43
C ALA A 123 -0.88 -0.43 5.75
N ARG A 124 -1.52 -1.60 5.73
CA ARG A 124 -1.91 -2.34 6.95
C ARG A 124 -0.70 -2.71 7.79
N ASN A 125 0.37 -3.22 7.16
CA ASN A 125 1.60 -3.58 7.86
C ASN A 125 2.23 -2.35 8.52
N TYR A 126 2.26 -1.21 7.83
CA TYR A 126 2.67 0.06 8.41
C TYR A 126 1.83 0.44 9.63
N VAL A 127 0.50 0.50 9.45
CA VAL A 127 -0.43 0.89 10.52
C VAL A 127 -0.31 -0.03 11.73
N SER A 128 -0.09 -1.33 11.53
CA SER A 128 0.07 -2.30 12.63
C SER A 128 1.28 -2.03 13.54
N LYS A 129 2.28 -1.27 13.06
CA LYS A 129 3.40 -0.79 13.88
C LYS A 129 2.96 0.32 14.85
N THR A 130 2.04 1.17 14.40
CA THR A 130 1.50 2.31 15.16
C THR A 130 0.28 1.95 16.01
N VAL A 131 -0.58 1.05 15.53
CA VAL A 131 -1.88 0.70 16.11
C VAL A 131 -1.88 -0.78 16.46
N LYS A 132 -2.02 -1.10 17.76
CA LYS A 132 -1.92 -2.48 18.28
C LYS A 132 -3.11 -3.38 17.95
N ASN A 133 -4.30 -2.81 17.83
CA ASN A 133 -5.55 -3.56 17.61
C ASN A 133 -6.28 -2.98 16.40
N ASP A 134 -6.82 -3.85 15.55
CA ASP A 134 -7.71 -3.47 14.45
C ASP A 134 -7.10 -2.50 13.40
N ALA A 135 -5.82 -2.70 13.07
CA ALA A 135 -5.13 -1.96 12.01
C ALA A 135 -5.84 -2.03 10.64
N GLU A 136 -6.66 -3.06 10.42
CA GLU A 136 -7.47 -3.27 9.23
C GLU A 136 -8.60 -2.23 9.09
N SER A 137 -9.18 -1.81 10.22
CA SER A 137 -10.27 -0.82 10.27
C SER A 137 -9.75 0.62 10.41
N ASP A 138 -8.42 0.81 10.42
CA ASP A 138 -7.83 2.15 10.46
C ASP A 138 -8.20 2.93 9.20
N PRO A 139 -8.71 4.18 9.33
CA PRO A 139 -9.08 5.01 8.19
C PRO A 139 -7.97 5.15 7.15
N ARG A 140 -6.70 5.16 7.56
CA ARG A 140 -5.53 5.28 6.67
C ARG A 140 -5.44 4.09 5.71
N VAL A 141 -5.64 2.87 6.20
CA VAL A 141 -5.69 1.67 5.34
C VAL A 141 -6.88 1.75 4.38
N GLY A 142 -8.03 2.26 4.87
CA GLY A 142 -9.20 2.55 4.05
C GLY A 142 -8.92 3.49 2.87
N LYS A 143 -8.14 4.56 3.08
CA LYS A 143 -7.76 5.52 2.03
C LYS A 143 -6.94 4.87 0.93
N ILE A 144 -5.96 4.03 1.29
CA ILE A 144 -5.15 3.31 0.31
C ILE A 144 -6.01 2.32 -0.50
N ARG A 145 -6.95 1.61 0.13
CA ARG A 145 -7.90 0.74 -0.58
C ARG A 145 -8.78 1.51 -1.56
N LEU A 146 -9.27 2.68 -1.15
CA LEU A 146 -10.06 3.54 -2.03
C LEU A 146 -9.21 4.07 -3.19
N SER A 147 -7.94 4.39 -2.96
CA SER A 147 -6.99 4.79 -4.00
C SER A 147 -6.76 3.65 -5.00
N GLU A 148 -6.47 2.44 -4.54
CA GLU A 148 -6.34 1.23 -5.38
C GLU A 148 -7.59 1.00 -6.24
N LYS A 149 -8.78 1.02 -5.64
CA LYS A 149 -10.06 0.89 -6.38
C LYS A 149 -10.22 1.97 -7.44
N THR A 150 -9.83 3.20 -7.12
CA THR A 150 -9.91 4.31 -8.06
C THR A 150 -8.95 4.11 -9.22
N LEU A 151 -7.71 3.66 -8.98
CA LEU A 151 -6.74 3.35 -10.03
C LEU A 151 -7.19 2.18 -10.92
N LEU A 152 -7.78 1.13 -10.34
CA LEU A 152 -8.39 0.05 -11.13
C LEU A 152 -9.49 0.58 -12.04
N SER A 153 -10.34 1.50 -11.56
CA SER A 153 -11.36 2.13 -12.42
C SER A 153 -10.76 2.98 -13.54
N VAL A 154 -9.55 3.55 -13.36
CA VAL A 154 -8.83 4.22 -14.47
C VAL A 154 -8.37 3.18 -15.48
N LYS A 155 -7.84 2.04 -15.03
CA LYS A 155 -7.48 0.95 -15.93
C LYS A 155 -8.68 0.48 -16.75
N ASP A 156 -9.83 0.25 -16.11
CA ASP A 156 -11.04 -0.18 -16.81
C ASP A 156 -11.48 0.85 -17.86
N LEU A 157 -11.31 2.15 -17.57
CA LEU A 157 -11.59 3.23 -18.53
C LEU A 157 -10.59 3.23 -19.70
N LEU A 158 -9.31 2.98 -19.46
CA LEU A 158 -8.29 2.89 -20.51
C LEU A 158 -8.49 1.65 -21.39
N ASP A 159 -8.86 0.51 -20.80
CA ASP A 159 -9.06 -0.76 -21.50
C ASP A 159 -10.33 -0.76 -22.38
N THR A 160 -11.36 0.02 -22.00
CA THR A 160 -12.64 0.10 -22.72
C THR A 160 -12.80 1.35 -23.58
N GLY A 161 -12.10 2.43 -23.24
CA GLY A 161 -12.19 3.73 -23.89
C GLY A 161 -11.35 3.84 -25.16
N THR A 162 -11.57 4.94 -25.88
CA THR A 162 -10.86 5.26 -27.14
C THR A 162 -9.87 6.42 -26.99
N GLY A 163 -9.83 7.05 -25.81
CA GLY A 163 -8.98 8.20 -25.50
C GLY A 163 -9.56 9.51 -26.01
N THR A 164 -10.89 9.68 -25.94
CA THR A 164 -11.52 10.99 -26.22
C THR A 164 -11.12 12.03 -25.19
N ASP A 165 -11.29 13.32 -25.50
CA ASP A 165 -10.96 14.41 -24.58
C ASP A 165 -11.72 14.30 -23.25
N GLU A 166 -12.97 13.83 -23.30
CA GLU A 166 -13.84 13.59 -22.15
C GLU A 166 -13.31 12.43 -21.29
N GLU A 167 -12.92 11.32 -21.93
CA GLU A 167 -12.32 10.17 -21.26
C GLU A 167 -10.97 10.52 -20.61
N CYS A 168 -10.15 11.33 -21.29
CA CYS A 168 -8.89 11.86 -20.76
C CYS A 168 -9.13 12.73 -19.52
N LYS A 169 -10.08 13.67 -19.57
CA LYS A 169 -10.46 14.50 -18.41
C LYS A 169 -10.96 13.65 -17.24
N GLU A 170 -11.77 12.64 -17.52
CA GLU A 170 -12.28 11.74 -16.49
C GLU A 170 -11.17 10.88 -15.87
N ALA A 171 -10.27 10.33 -16.70
CA ALA A 171 -9.11 9.55 -16.25
C ALA A 171 -8.22 10.41 -15.33
N VAL A 172 -7.88 11.64 -15.75
CA VAL A 172 -7.10 12.58 -14.93
C VAL A 172 -7.80 12.86 -13.60
N LYS A 173 -9.12 13.08 -13.61
CA LYS A 173 -9.89 13.33 -12.38
C LYS A 173 -9.82 12.15 -11.40
N ARG A 174 -9.94 10.92 -11.92
CA ARG A 174 -9.82 9.69 -11.12
C ARG A 174 -8.40 9.51 -10.59
N VAL A 175 -7.36 9.77 -11.39
CA VAL A 175 -5.95 9.73 -10.93
C VAL A 175 -5.71 10.75 -9.82
N LYS A 176 -6.14 12.01 -9.99
CA LYS A 176 -6.02 13.05 -8.95
C LYS A 176 -6.72 12.68 -7.65
N LYS A 177 -7.90 12.05 -7.74
CA LYS A 177 -8.60 11.52 -6.55
C LYS A 177 -7.79 10.45 -5.84
N ALA A 178 -7.17 9.53 -6.59
CA ALA A 178 -6.27 8.51 -6.02
C ALA A 178 -5.03 9.14 -5.35
N GLN A 179 -4.46 10.19 -5.95
CA GLN A 179 -3.33 10.95 -5.40
C GLN A 179 -3.67 11.63 -4.08
N SER A 180 -4.83 12.28 -4.01
CA SER A 180 -5.33 12.93 -2.80
C SER A 180 -5.53 11.94 -1.65
N LEU A 181 -6.11 10.76 -1.92
CA LEU A 181 -6.24 9.69 -0.93
C LEU A 181 -4.89 9.20 -0.39
N ILE A 182 -3.87 9.14 -1.24
CA ILE A 182 -2.50 8.80 -0.82
C ILE A 182 -1.90 9.94 0.01
N GLY A 183 -2.11 11.19 -0.37
CA GLY A 183 -1.65 12.36 0.39
C GLY A 183 -2.24 12.37 1.81
N GLU A 184 -3.53 12.09 1.93
CA GLU A 184 -4.19 11.97 3.22
C GLU A 184 -3.70 10.77 4.07
N PHE A 185 -3.24 9.68 3.45
CA PHE A 185 -2.59 8.58 4.17
C PHE A 185 -1.23 9.03 4.70
N LEU A 186 -0.43 9.69 3.86
CA LEU A 186 0.91 10.14 4.21
C LEU A 186 0.88 11.20 5.31
N GLU A 187 -0.07 12.12 5.29
CA GLU A 187 -0.27 13.08 6.38
C GLU A 187 -0.62 12.37 7.69
N GLY A 188 -1.56 11.41 7.65
CA GLY A 188 -1.93 10.60 8.82
C GLY A 188 -0.84 9.61 9.26
N SER A 189 0.25 9.48 8.51
CA SER A 189 1.37 8.62 8.87
C SER A 189 2.32 9.30 9.85
N GLY A 190 2.36 10.63 9.92
CA GLY A 190 3.24 11.37 10.83
C GLY A 190 4.73 11.33 10.46
N VAL A 191 5.06 10.91 9.23
CA VAL A 191 6.43 10.90 8.71
C VAL A 191 6.87 12.32 8.38
N ASN A 192 7.99 12.76 8.97
CA ASN A 192 8.59 14.06 8.71
C ASN A 192 9.73 13.91 7.67
N ASP A 193 9.38 14.13 6.40
CA ASP A 193 10.30 14.08 5.26
C ASP A 193 9.90 15.11 4.20
N GLU A 194 10.88 15.83 3.67
CA GLU A 194 10.64 16.92 2.71
C GLU A 194 9.90 16.46 1.45
N ARG A 195 10.16 15.24 0.97
CA ARG A 195 9.51 14.70 -0.24
C ARG A 195 8.06 14.33 0.05
N VAL A 196 7.81 13.76 1.22
CA VAL A 196 6.46 13.41 1.68
C VAL A 196 5.65 14.69 1.90
N GLU A 197 6.22 15.69 2.56
CA GLU A 197 5.57 16.99 2.76
C GLU A 197 5.26 17.71 1.44
N LYS A 198 6.21 17.69 0.50
CA LYS A 198 6.01 18.26 -0.83
C LYS A 198 4.85 17.59 -1.54
N TYR A 199 4.82 16.25 -1.54
CA TYR A 199 3.72 15.50 -2.15
C TYR A 199 2.37 15.83 -1.50
N ILE A 200 2.31 15.91 -0.17
CA ILE A 200 1.08 16.28 0.56
C ILE A 200 0.61 17.67 0.13
N LYS A 201 1.51 18.65 0.01
CA LYS A 201 1.18 20.03 -0.40
C LYS A 201 0.68 20.12 -1.85
N GLU A 202 1.16 19.24 -2.73
CA GLU A 202 0.80 19.26 -4.16
C GLU A 202 -0.52 18.56 -4.46
N HIS A 203 -0.89 17.55 -3.66
CA HIS A 203 -1.97 16.60 -4.00
C HIS A 203 -3.14 16.55 -3.01
N LYS A 204 -3.05 17.27 -1.89
CA LYS A 204 -4.14 17.41 -0.92
C LYS A 204 -4.83 18.76 -1.08
#